data_AF-A0A962M7W6-F1
#
_entry.id   AF-A0A962M7W6-F1
#
_cell.length_a   1.000
_cell.length_b   1.000
_cell.length_c   1.000
_cell.angle_alpha   90.00
_cell.angle_beta   90.00
_cell.angle_gamma   90.00
#
_symmetry.space_group_name_H-M   'P 1'
#
loop_
_entity.id
_entity.type
_entity.pdbx_description
1 polymer ?
#
loop_
_entity_poly.entity_id
_entity_poly.type
_entity_poly.pdbx_seq_one_letter_code
_entity_poly.pdbx_strand_id
1 'polypeptide(L)'
;MYEGSNLIVTSFFAILPKISIIALLLNLLNMLSTLVIFKDNLCTLLQIVSCLTIVFASTRAVTELTTRRLFAYSSMVNIGYIVLGMSTGSIEGYAASLNYLILYTITNLCLFTFLTLVRF
;
A
#
# COMPACT_ATOMS: atom_id res chain seq x y z
N MET A 1 10.55 4.34 17.69
CA MET A 1 11.70 3.85 16.89
C MET A 1 12.04 4.74 15.68
N TYR A 2 11.46 5.94 15.50
CA TYR A 2 11.72 6.84 14.35
C TYR A 2 12.58 8.08 14.69
N GLU A 3 12.90 8.29 15.96
CA GLU A 3 13.65 9.46 16.43
C GLU A 3 15.04 8.98 16.88
N GLY A 4 16.01 8.94 15.95
CA GLY A 4 17.42 8.72 16.28
C GLY A 4 18.24 7.82 15.36
N SER A 5 17.62 7.09 14.43
CA SER A 5 18.34 6.21 13.49
C SER A 5 18.61 6.89 12.15
N ASN A 6 19.67 6.44 11.47
CA ASN A 6 20.05 6.90 10.14
C ASN A 6 18.87 6.79 9.18
N LEU A 7 18.53 7.89 8.49
CA LEU A 7 17.35 8.02 7.61
C LEU A 7 17.25 6.89 6.58
N ILE A 8 18.39 6.43 6.07
CA ILE A 8 18.49 5.30 5.14
C ILE A 8 17.98 4.01 5.80
N VAL A 9 18.39 3.72 7.04
CA VAL A 9 17.96 2.51 7.75
C VAL A 9 16.45 2.58 8.07
N THR A 10 15.95 3.76 8.46
CA THR A 10 14.50 3.94 8.71
C THR A 10 13.65 3.76 7.47
N SER A 11 14.11 4.20 6.30
CA SER A 11 13.35 4.07 5.06
C SER A 11 13.24 2.60 4.62
N PHE A 12 14.33 1.84 4.73
CA PHE A 12 14.30 0.40 4.48
C PHE A 12 13.29 -0.31 5.38
N PHE A 13 13.34 -0.08 6.70
CA PHE A 13 12.39 -0.70 7.64
C PHE A 13 10.95 -0.16 7.51
N ALA A 14 10.73 1.01 6.91
CA ALA A 14 9.39 1.52 6.64
C ALA A 14 8.75 0.90 5.39
N ILE A 15 9.56 0.53 4.39
CA ILE A 15 9.10 0.04 3.09
C ILE A 15 9.03 -1.49 3.05
N LEU A 16 10.08 -2.18 3.53
CA LEU A 16 10.20 -3.64 3.47
C LEU A 16 9.00 -4.39 4.07
N PRO A 17 8.49 -4.05 5.26
CA PRO A 17 7.36 -4.75 5.85
C PRO A 17 6.09 -4.57 5.01
N LYS A 18 5.87 -3.40 4.40
CA LYS A 18 4.69 -3.13 3.57
C LYS A 18 4.67 -4.00 2.33
N ILE A 19 5.82 -4.13 1.65
CA ILE A 19 5.97 -5.02 0.48
C ILE A 19 5.72 -6.48 0.89
N SER A 20 6.31 -6.91 2.00
CA SER A 20 6.17 -8.29 2.51
C SER A 20 4.71 -8.64 2.80
N ILE A 21 3.97 -7.74 3.48
CA ILE A 21 2.56 -7.94 3.79
C ILE A 21 1.72 -8.05 2.50
N ILE A 22 1.99 -7.20 1.50
CA ILE A 22 1.26 -7.26 0.22
C ILE A 22 1.57 -8.56 -0.54
N ALA A 23 2.83 -9.00 -0.56
CA ALA A 23 3.23 -10.25 -1.19
C ALA A 23 2.62 -11.47 -0.49
N LEU A 24 2.55 -11.47 0.84
CA LEU A 24 1.84 -12.49 1.61
C LEU A 24 0.35 -12.50 1.28
N LEU A 25 -0.27 -11.33 1.12
CA LEU A 25 -1.68 -11.20 0.76
C LEU A 25 -1.96 -11.76 -0.65
N LEU A 26 -1.07 -11.53 -1.63
CA LEU A 26 -1.16 -12.18 -2.95
C LEU A 26 -1.13 -13.70 -2.85
N ASN A 27 -0.16 -14.24 -2.12
CA ASN A 27 -0.01 -15.68 -1.97
C ASN A 27 -1.21 -16.31 -1.26
N LEU A 28 -1.74 -15.64 -0.23
CA LEU A 28 -2.91 -16.08 0.50
C LEU A 28 -4.17 -16.05 -0.38
N LEU A 29 -4.36 -15.01 -1.20
CA LEU A 29 -5.44 -14.95 -2.20
C LEU A 29 -5.33 -16.04 -3.26
N ASN A 30 -4.13 -16.30 -3.77
CA ASN A 30 -3.89 -17.39 -4.71
C ASN A 30 -4.20 -18.76 -4.08
N MET A 31 -3.78 -18.99 -2.83
CA MET A 31 -4.11 -20.23 -2.12
C MET A 31 -5.62 -20.38 -1.91
N LEU A 32 -6.31 -19.33 -1.46
CA LEU A 32 -7.76 -19.34 -1.27
C LEU A 32 -8.53 -19.49 -2.58
N SER A 33 -7.99 -19.01 -3.70
CA SER A 33 -8.64 -19.17 -5.01
C SER A 33 -8.74 -20.64 -5.46
N THR A 34 -7.87 -21.52 -4.94
CA THR A 34 -7.97 -22.98 -5.16
C THR A 34 -9.13 -23.61 -4.38
N LEU A 35 -9.59 -22.96 -3.31
CA LEU A 35 -10.78 -23.31 -2.54
C LEU A 35 -11.99 -22.55 -3.13
N VAL A 36 -12.48 -23.05 -4.27
CA VAL A 36 -13.52 -22.43 -5.14
C VAL A 36 -14.76 -21.90 -4.39
N ILE A 37 -15.07 -22.44 -3.21
CA ILE A 37 -16.28 -22.16 -2.43
C ILE A 37 -16.31 -20.73 -1.85
N PHE A 38 -15.16 -20.07 -1.65
CA PHE A 38 -15.10 -18.75 -0.97
C PHE A 38 -14.57 -17.59 -1.83
N LYS A 39 -14.22 -17.84 -3.10
CA LYS A 39 -13.52 -16.86 -3.94
C LYS A 39 -14.34 -15.58 -4.15
N ASP A 40 -15.61 -15.72 -4.53
CA ASP A 40 -16.45 -14.56 -4.91
C ASP A 40 -16.82 -13.69 -3.70
N ASN A 41 -17.08 -14.29 -2.54
CA ASN A 41 -17.40 -13.56 -1.31
C ASN A 41 -16.19 -12.82 -0.75
N LEU A 42 -14.98 -13.39 -0.87
CA LEU A 42 -13.75 -12.72 -0.42
C LEU A 42 -13.36 -11.57 -1.34
N CYS A 43 -13.42 -11.77 -2.65
CA CYS A 43 -13.13 -10.73 -3.65
C CYS A 43 -14.05 -9.51 -3.47
N THR A 44 -15.35 -9.73 -3.33
CA THR A 44 -16.33 -8.66 -3.11
C THR A 44 -16.10 -7.92 -1.79
N LEU A 45 -15.81 -8.64 -0.70
CA LEU A 45 -15.50 -8.01 0.59
C LEU A 45 -14.23 -7.15 0.52
N LEU A 46 -13.16 -7.66 -0.09
CA LEU A 46 -11.92 -6.91 -0.31
C LEU A 46 -12.13 -5.66 -1.18
N GLN A 47 -12.99 -5.74 -2.19
CA GLN A 47 -13.34 -4.61 -3.03
C GLN A 47 -14.07 -3.52 -2.23
N ILE A 48 -15.02 -3.90 -1.37
CA ILE A 48 -15.75 -2.94 -0.51
C ILE A 48 -14.80 -2.29 0.49
N VAL A 49 -13.95 -3.07 1.17
CA VAL A 49 -12.99 -2.56 2.15
C VAL A 49 -11.97 -1.65 1.50
N SER A 50 -11.42 -2.02 0.34
CA SER A 50 -10.48 -1.16 -0.40
C SER A 50 -11.11 0.15 -0.84
N CYS A 51 -12.35 0.13 -1.33
CA CYS A 51 -13.06 1.35 -1.69
C CYS A 51 -13.31 2.27 -0.48
N LEU A 52 -13.78 1.70 0.65
CA LEU A 52 -13.98 2.44 1.90
C LEU A 52 -12.68 3.06 2.43
N THR A 53 -11.58 2.31 2.40
CA THR A 53 -10.27 2.83 2.85
C THR A 53 -9.77 3.98 2.00
N ILE A 54 -9.92 3.92 0.67
CA ILE A 54 -9.54 5.02 -0.23
C ILE A 54 -10.37 6.27 0.06
N VAL A 55 -11.69 6.13 0.18
CA VAL A 55 -12.59 7.27 0.48
C VAL A 55 -12.29 7.87 1.85
N PHE A 56 -12.10 7.04 2.87
CA PHE A 56 -11.76 7.50 4.21
C PHE A 56 -10.40 8.21 4.26
N ALA A 57 -9.37 7.63 3.64
CA ALA A 57 -8.03 8.20 3.67
C ALA A 57 -7.92 9.49 2.84
N SER A 58 -8.60 9.56 1.69
CA SER A 58 -8.62 10.77 0.86
C SER A 58 -9.35 11.94 1.53
N THR A 59 -10.52 11.70 2.12
CA THR A 59 -11.28 12.74 2.85
C THR A 59 -10.50 13.27 4.05
N ARG A 60 -9.84 12.39 4.81
CA ARG A 60 -8.99 12.81 5.93
C ARG A 60 -7.76 13.57 5.47
N ALA A 61 -7.11 13.15 4.38
CA ALA A 61 -5.93 13.82 3.85
C ALA A 61 -6.14 15.31 3.51
N VAL A 62 -7.33 15.66 2.98
CA VAL A 62 -7.66 17.06 2.62
C VAL A 62 -7.74 17.98 3.84
N THR A 63 -8.18 17.45 4.99
CA THR A 63 -8.37 18.24 6.21
C THR A 63 -7.13 18.35 7.10
N GLU A 64 -6.06 17.64 6.78
CA GLU A 64 -4.88 17.53 7.65
C GLU A 64 -3.85 18.63 7.39
N LEU A 65 -3.49 19.36 8.44
CA LEU A 65 -2.55 20.50 8.37
C LEU A 65 -1.08 20.08 8.52
N THR A 66 -0.82 18.87 9.03
CA THR A 66 0.55 18.41 9.30
C THR A 66 1.08 17.53 8.16
N THR A 67 2.24 17.88 7.62
CA THR A 67 2.88 17.15 6.51
C THR A 67 3.14 15.68 6.84
N ARG A 68 3.54 15.37 8.08
CA ARG A 68 3.77 13.99 8.54
C ARG A 68 2.51 13.12 8.46
N ARG A 69 1.34 13.65 8.87
CA ARG A 69 0.07 12.91 8.78
C ARG A 69 -0.42 12.83 7.35
N LEU A 70 -0.22 13.89 6.56
CA LEU A 70 -0.55 13.88 5.14
C LEU A 70 0.18 12.75 4.39
N PHE A 71 1.49 12.58 4.62
CA PHE A 71 2.26 11.45 4.06
C PHE A 71 1.77 10.08 4.56
N ALA A 72 1.28 9.99 5.79
CA ALA A 72 0.69 8.76 6.30
C ALA A 72 -0.60 8.41 5.54
N TYR A 73 -1.52 9.37 5.36
CA TYR A 73 -2.77 9.15 4.63
C TYR A 73 -2.55 8.86 3.14
N SER A 74 -1.60 9.53 2.48
CA SER A 74 -1.27 9.21 1.07
C SER A 74 -0.75 7.78 0.92
N SER A 75 0.06 7.30 1.87
CA SER A 75 0.52 5.92 1.89
C SER A 75 -0.62 4.92 2.10
N MET A 76 -1.65 5.27 2.87
CA MET A 76 -2.85 4.43 3.05
C MET A 76 -3.67 4.35 1.77
N VAL A 77 -3.86 5.48 1.06
CA VAL A 77 -4.56 5.51 -0.23
C VAL A 77 -3.86 4.62 -1.26
N ASN A 78 -2.53 4.72 -1.38
CA ASN A 78 -1.75 3.93 -2.33
C ASN A 78 -1.84 2.42 -2.05
N ILE A 79 -1.84 2.02 -0.77
CA ILE A 79 -2.08 0.61 -0.39
C ILE A 79 -3.51 0.19 -0.76
N GLY A 80 -4.49 1.07 -0.56
CA GLY A 80 -5.88 0.84 -0.97
C GLY A 80 -6.01 0.54 -2.46
N TYR A 81 -5.32 1.28 -3.33
CA TYR A 81 -5.30 1.01 -4.78
C TYR A 81 -4.69 -0.34 -5.15
N ILE A 82 -3.61 -0.74 -4.48
CA ILE A 82 -2.98 -2.04 -4.70
C ILE A 82 -3.96 -3.17 -4.34
N VAL A 83 -4.58 -3.08 -3.16
CA VAL A 83 -5.56 -4.08 -2.69
C VAL A 83 -6.80 -4.12 -3.58
N LEU A 84 -7.26 -2.97 -4.08
CA LEU A 84 -8.39 -2.89 -5.00
C LEU A 84 -8.08 -3.62 -6.31
N GLY A 85 -6.88 -3.44 -6.89
CA GLY A 85 -6.43 -4.17 -8.07
C GLY A 85 -6.41 -5.69 -7.86
N MET A 86 -5.92 -6.13 -6.69
CA MET A 86 -5.87 -7.55 -6.31
C MET A 86 -7.26 -8.17 -6.10
N SER A 87 -8.23 -7.37 -5.62
CA SER A 87 -9.57 -7.85 -5.28
C SER A 87 -10.37 -8.36 -6.48
N THR A 88 -9.99 -7.95 -7.70
CA THR A 88 -10.68 -8.37 -8.94
C THR A 88 -10.51 -9.86 -9.25
N GLY A 89 -9.51 -10.54 -8.65
CA GLY A 89 -9.29 -11.98 -8.81
C GLY A 89 -8.95 -12.43 -10.25
N SER A 90 -8.63 -11.48 -11.13
CA SER A 90 -8.22 -11.70 -12.52
C SER A 90 -6.70 -11.61 -12.67
N ILE A 91 -6.16 -12.27 -13.70
CA ILE A 91 -4.72 -12.26 -14.01
C ILE A 91 -4.24 -10.83 -14.28
N GLU A 92 -5.05 -10.04 -14.97
CA GLU A 92 -4.78 -8.63 -15.26
C GLU A 92 -4.74 -7.78 -13.98
N GLY A 93 -5.67 -8.02 -13.04
CA GLY A 93 -5.71 -7.31 -11.76
C GLY A 93 -4.46 -7.56 -10.91
N TYR A 94 -4.00 -8.80 -10.86
CA TYR A 94 -2.74 -9.14 -10.18
C TYR A 94 -1.53 -8.47 -10.84
N ALA A 95 -1.43 -8.51 -12.18
CA ALA A 95 -0.35 -7.84 -12.91
C ALA A 95 -0.35 -6.32 -12.68
N ALA A 96 -1.52 -5.68 -12.70
CA ALA A 96 -1.68 -4.25 -12.42
C ALA A 96 -1.24 -3.90 -10.99
N SER A 97 -1.63 -4.70 -9.99
CA SER A 97 -1.26 -4.49 -8.59
C SER A 97 0.25 -4.58 -8.34
N LEU A 98 0.92 -5.54 -8.99
CA LEU A 98 2.38 -5.71 -8.92
C LEU A 98 3.12 -4.55 -9.59
N ASN A 99 2.68 -4.13 -10.78
CA ASN A 99 3.25 -2.97 -11.47
C ASN A 99 3.10 -1.70 -10.63
N TYR A 100 1.93 -1.50 -10.02
CA TYR A 100 1.70 -0.35 -9.14
C TYR A 100 2.56 -0.42 -7.87
N LEU A 101 2.76 -1.60 -7.29
CA LEU A 101 3.65 -1.78 -6.14
C LEU A 101 5.08 -1.35 -6.47
N ILE A 102 5.61 -1.72 -7.64
CA ILE A 102 6.94 -1.31 -8.10
C ILE A 102 7.03 0.22 -8.24
N LEU A 103 6.02 0.86 -8.82
CA LEU A 103 5.98 2.32 -8.93
C LEU A 103 5.91 2.99 -7.54
N TYR A 104 5.14 2.40 -6.62
CA TYR A 104 5.01 2.89 -5.25
C TYR A 104 6.33 2.79 -4.46
N THR A 105 7.13 1.74 -4.66
CA THR A 105 8.43 1.63 -3.99
C THR A 105 9.43 2.64 -4.53
N ILE A 106 9.46 2.87 -5.85
CA ILE A 106 10.31 3.88 -6.49
C ILE A 106 9.96 5.29 -5.98
N THR A 107 8.67 5.63 -5.93
CA THR A 107 8.23 6.95 -5.43
C THR A 107 8.56 7.16 -3.96
N ASN A 108 8.40 6.14 -3.11
CA ASN A 108 8.83 6.23 -1.71
C ASN A 108 10.35 6.41 -1.57
N LEU A 109 11.16 5.68 -2.35
CA LEU A 109 12.61 5.84 -2.34
C LEU A 109 13.00 7.28 -2.73
N CYS A 110 12.36 7.82 -3.78
CA CYS A 110 12.55 9.20 -4.20
C CYS A 110 12.19 10.20 -3.07
N LEU A 111 11.04 10.02 -2.42
CA LEU A 111 10.63 10.86 -1.28
C LEU A 111 11.65 10.84 -0.14
N PHE A 112 12.16 9.66 0.22
CA PHE A 112 13.18 9.56 1.27
C PHE A 112 14.51 10.21 0.86
N THR A 113 14.94 10.09 -0.40
CA THR A 113 16.14 10.78 -0.90
C THR A 113 15.99 12.30 -0.86
N PHE A 114 14.81 12.83 -1.21
CA PHE A 114 14.52 14.26 -1.07
C PHE A 114 14.50 14.70 0.40
N LEU A 115 13.90 13.91 1.29
CA LEU A 115 13.89 14.20 2.73
C LEU A 115 15.30 14.23 3.34
N THR A 116 16.21 13.37 2.87
CA THR A 116 17.62 13.43 3.30
C THR A 116 18.35 14.67 2.77
N LEU A 117 18.01 15.16 1.58
CA LEU A 117 18.62 16.34 0.96
C LEU A 117 18.14 17.66 1.58
N VAL A 118 16.85 17.76 1.91
CA VAL A 118 16.26 19.01 2.46
C VAL A 118 16.68 19.25 3.91
N ARG A 119 17.10 18.21 4.63
CA ARG A 119 17.55 18.29 6.02
C ARG A 119 19.04 18.70 6.07
N PHE A 120 19.33 19.95 5.67
CA PHE A 120 20.56 20.67 6.01
C PHE A 120 20.42 21.36 7.37
#